data_AF-R9IP62-F1
#
_entry.id   AF-R9IP62-F1
#
_cell.length_a   1.000
_cell.length_b   1.000
_cell.length_c   1.000
_cell.angle_alpha   90.00
_cell.angle_beta   90.00
_cell.angle_gamma   90.00
#
_symmetry.space_group_name_H-M   'P 1'
#
loop_
_entity.id
_entity.type
_entity.pdbx_description
1 polymer ?
#
loop_
_entity_poly.entity_id
_entity_poly.type
_entity_poly.pdbx_seq_one_letter_code
_entity_poly.pdbx_strand_id
1 'polypeptide(L)'
;MKKCFIVLSILLCCMLYAFPVQADLIWGPDDNFYNRHARECTHINRMFTANGPDGVVIVYQSPESPQIITRLDNGTQTRISFTYQSADGVLWGIYENADQTGWLPMDYMNVIYDSISFAEEYAAEIVSESGILDTLYQNKEIYLWKYPGSETYDMIQTGNFLPSYESVYLDEKNRCWGNVGYYYGMRNVWICIDAPDADFDTLYPSGAPARGTAQFDQVETDAAESIQSPSKTTKRIVPKQNTAVVMLTVLLVLAVMLATAGLLRKFKQKE
;
A
#
# COMPACT_ATOMS: atom_id res chain seq x y z
N MET A 1 33.80 41.90 -13.43
CA MET A 1 33.00 41.85 -12.19
C MET A 1 31.50 41.62 -12.45
N LYS A 2 30.82 42.41 -13.30
CA LYS A 2 29.36 42.25 -13.56
C LYS A 2 28.91 40.87 -14.09
N LYS A 3 29.75 40.17 -14.88
CA LYS A 3 29.43 38.83 -15.43
C LYS A 3 29.49 37.70 -14.39
N CYS A 4 30.35 37.81 -13.37
CA CYS A 4 30.44 36.81 -12.30
C CYS A 4 29.25 36.88 -11.33
N PHE A 5 28.71 38.08 -11.08
CA PHE A 5 27.53 38.26 -10.22
C PHE A 5 26.27 37.63 -10.84
N ILE A 6 26.10 37.70 -12.16
CA ILE A 6 24.96 37.11 -12.85
C ILE A 6 25.00 35.57 -12.79
N VAL A 7 26.18 34.96 -12.97
CA VAL A 7 26.35 33.51 -12.87
C VAL A 7 26.11 33.02 -11.44
N LEU A 8 26.58 33.77 -10.43
CA LEU A 8 26.37 33.45 -9.02
C LEU A 8 24.89 33.57 -8.63
N SER A 9 24.18 34.59 -9.13
CA SER A 9 22.74 34.76 -8.91
C SER A 9 21.91 33.67 -9.59
N ILE A 10 22.29 33.21 -10.79
CA ILE A 10 21.60 32.09 -11.45
C ILE A 10 21.84 30.78 -10.68
N LEU A 11 23.07 30.51 -10.22
CA LEU A 11 23.37 29.33 -9.40
C LEU A 11 22.61 29.35 -8.06
N LEU A 12 22.49 30.52 -7.43
CA LEU A 12 21.74 30.70 -6.19
C LEU A 12 20.23 30.51 -6.41
N CYS A 13 19.69 31.01 -7.54
CA CYS A 13 18.30 30.78 -7.93
C CYS A 13 18.03 29.30 -8.27
N CYS A 14 18.96 28.58 -8.90
CA CYS A 14 18.81 27.14 -9.16
C CYS A 14 18.84 26.30 -7.88
N MET A 15 19.56 26.72 -6.83
CA MET A 15 19.54 26.05 -5.53
C MET A 15 18.27 26.31 -4.71
N LEU A 16 17.57 27.43 -4.95
CA LEU A 16 16.33 27.79 -4.23
C LEU A 16 15.07 27.08 -4.77
N TYR A 17 15.13 26.46 -5.96
CA TYR A 17 14.00 25.70 -6.55
C TYR A 17 13.95 24.22 -6.13
N ALA A 18 14.88 23.77 -5.28
CA ALA A 18 14.97 22.38 -4.85
C ALA A 18 14.51 22.15 -3.40
N PHE A 19 13.60 23.00 -2.87
CA PHE A 19 12.91 22.64 -1.64
C PHE A 19 11.86 21.58 -1.99
N PRO A 20 12.02 20.31 -1.54
CA PRO A 20 10.91 19.38 -1.61
C PRO A 20 9.79 19.96 -0.74
N VAL A 21 8.67 20.31 -1.37
CA VAL A 21 7.42 20.52 -0.66
C VAL A 21 7.10 19.19 0.00
N GLN A 22 7.37 19.08 1.29
CA GLN A 22 6.91 17.95 2.08
C GLN A 22 5.43 18.20 2.35
N ALA A 23 4.59 17.68 1.46
CA ALA A 23 3.17 17.56 1.71
C ALA A 23 2.94 16.68 2.95
N ASP A 24 1.81 16.92 3.62
CA ASP A 24 1.37 16.37 4.89
C ASP A 24 2.06 15.06 5.34
N LEU A 25 2.54 15.06 6.59
CA LEU A 25 3.05 13.88 7.27
C LEU A 25 1.94 12.82 7.37
N ILE A 26 1.81 12.01 6.33
CA ILE A 26 1.19 10.70 6.44
C ILE A 26 2.05 9.94 7.45
N TRP A 27 1.42 9.46 8.51
CA TRP A 27 2.10 8.62 9.50
C TRP A 27 2.82 7.48 8.77
N GLY A 28 4.12 7.36 9.00
CA GLY A 28 4.98 6.36 8.37
C GLY A 28 5.31 5.24 9.35
N PRO A 29 5.57 4.02 8.83
CA PRO A 29 6.02 2.90 9.63
C PRO A 29 7.36 3.20 10.31
N ASP A 30 7.54 2.68 11.52
CA ASP A 30 8.84 2.66 12.20
C ASP A 30 9.73 1.55 11.61
N ASP A 31 10.31 1.82 10.44
CA ASP A 31 11.22 0.91 9.73
C ASP A 31 12.42 1.65 9.12
N ASN A 32 13.62 1.10 9.34
CA ASN A 32 14.87 1.69 8.88
C ASN A 32 14.97 1.71 7.34
N PHE A 33 14.44 0.71 6.65
CA PHE A 33 14.48 0.68 5.19
C PHE A 33 13.50 1.72 4.63
N TYR A 34 12.25 1.73 5.11
CA TYR A 34 11.27 2.75 4.76
C TYR A 34 11.81 4.17 4.96
N ASN A 35 12.38 4.48 6.13
CA ASN A 35 12.86 5.83 6.43
C ASN A 35 13.94 6.33 5.45
N ARG A 36 14.75 5.42 4.88
CA ARG A 36 15.74 5.76 3.84
C ARG A 36 15.13 5.87 2.45
N HIS A 37 14.08 5.12 2.17
CA HIS A 37 13.43 5.01 0.87
C HIS A 37 12.02 5.63 0.82
N ALA A 38 11.67 6.49 1.79
CA ALA A 38 10.30 6.98 1.97
C ALA A 38 9.76 7.71 0.75
N ARG A 39 10.63 8.42 0.01
CA ARG A 39 10.26 9.13 -1.23
C ARG A 39 10.05 8.20 -2.43
N GLU A 40 10.55 6.97 -2.36
CA GLU A 40 10.38 5.93 -3.37
C GLU A 40 9.18 5.03 -3.04
N CYS A 41 8.61 5.17 -1.85
CA CYS A 41 7.46 4.39 -1.41
C CYS A 41 6.14 5.02 -1.87
N THR A 42 5.19 4.17 -2.27
CA THR A 42 3.82 4.58 -2.61
C THR A 42 2.86 4.14 -1.51
N HIS A 43 2.10 5.09 -0.97
CA HIS A 43 1.06 4.81 0.01
C HIS A 43 -0.15 4.15 -0.66
N ILE A 44 -0.59 3.00 -0.13
CA ILE A 44 -1.76 2.26 -0.63
C ILE A 44 -2.82 2.01 0.47
N ASN A 45 -2.40 1.66 1.69
CA ASN A 45 -3.25 1.36 2.84
C ASN A 45 -4.47 0.44 2.57
N ARG A 46 -4.22 -0.75 2.03
CA ARG A 46 -5.26 -1.74 1.67
C ARG A 46 -5.10 -3.05 2.44
N MET A 47 -6.16 -3.84 2.52
CA MET A 47 -6.14 -5.18 3.10
C MET A 47 -5.83 -6.22 2.02
N PHE A 48 -5.02 -7.21 2.37
CA PHE A 48 -4.61 -8.29 1.47
C PHE A 48 -4.69 -9.63 2.19
N THR A 49 -4.86 -10.69 1.41
CA THR A 49 -4.79 -12.09 1.83
C THR A 49 -3.50 -12.71 1.31
N ALA A 50 -2.72 -13.31 2.21
CA ALA A 50 -1.50 -14.03 1.88
C ALA A 50 -1.80 -15.25 0.97
N ASN A 51 -1.06 -15.39 -0.12
CA ASN A 51 -1.17 -16.47 -1.09
C ASN A 51 0.22 -16.80 -1.69
N GLY A 52 1.14 -17.20 -0.84
CA GLY A 52 2.51 -17.53 -1.22
C GLY A 52 2.70 -18.98 -1.68
N PRO A 53 3.84 -19.28 -2.32
CA PRO A 53 4.21 -20.65 -2.67
C PRO A 53 4.37 -21.51 -1.41
N ASP A 54 4.20 -22.83 -1.56
CA ASP A 54 4.25 -23.83 -0.48
C ASP A 54 3.39 -23.50 0.76
N GLY A 55 2.32 -22.72 0.57
CA GLY A 55 1.36 -22.38 1.63
C GLY A 55 1.75 -21.21 2.54
N VAL A 56 2.85 -20.49 2.25
CA VAL A 56 3.34 -19.40 3.12
C VAL A 56 3.93 -18.21 2.35
N VAL A 57 3.70 -17.01 2.87
CA VAL A 57 4.40 -15.77 2.51
C VAL A 57 5.48 -15.47 3.54
N ILE A 58 6.70 -15.19 3.09
CA ILE A 58 7.83 -14.87 3.97
C ILE A 58 7.93 -13.35 4.11
N VAL A 59 8.01 -12.88 5.36
CA VAL A 59 8.27 -11.48 5.68
C VAL A 59 9.75 -11.32 6.01
N TYR A 60 10.44 -10.50 5.23
CA TYR A 60 11.85 -10.20 5.37
C TYR A 60 12.08 -8.90 6.14
N GLN A 61 13.28 -8.70 6.65
CA GLN A 61 13.62 -7.45 7.34
C GLN A 61 13.60 -6.25 6.39
N SER A 62 14.03 -6.44 5.15
CA SER A 62 13.94 -5.41 4.10
C SER A 62 14.03 -6.04 2.71
N PRO A 63 13.69 -5.30 1.64
CA PRO A 63 13.90 -5.73 0.25
C PRO A 63 15.37 -6.03 -0.10
N GLU A 64 16.32 -5.62 0.75
CA GLU A 64 17.76 -5.83 0.58
C GLU A 64 18.36 -6.87 1.56
N SER A 65 17.59 -7.37 2.54
CA SER A 65 18.09 -8.27 3.58
C SER A 65 17.35 -9.61 3.57
N PRO A 66 18.03 -10.76 3.36
CA PRO A 66 17.40 -12.08 3.38
C PRO A 66 17.00 -12.54 4.80
N GLN A 67 17.22 -11.73 5.83
CA GLN A 67 16.80 -12.04 7.19
C GLN A 67 15.28 -12.13 7.27
N ILE A 68 14.78 -13.26 7.76
CA ILE A 68 13.35 -13.53 7.92
C ILE A 68 12.90 -13.02 9.28
N ILE A 69 11.83 -12.23 9.32
CA ILE A 69 11.20 -11.74 10.54
C ILE A 69 10.05 -12.67 10.96
N THR A 70 9.19 -13.04 10.01
CA THR A 70 8.06 -13.94 10.26
C THR A 70 7.59 -14.62 8.97
N ARG A 71 6.58 -15.49 9.09
CA ARG A 71 5.89 -16.17 7.99
C ARG A 71 4.39 -16.04 8.20
N LEU A 72 3.67 -15.78 7.11
CA LEU A 72 2.21 -15.73 7.09
C LEU A 72 1.71 -16.98 6.36
N ASP A 73 0.84 -17.74 7.00
CA ASP A 73 0.16 -18.85 6.31
C ASP A 73 -0.80 -18.31 5.25
N ASN A 74 -0.98 -19.03 4.16
CA ASN A 74 -1.96 -18.65 3.14
C ASN A 74 -3.36 -18.51 3.74
N GLY A 75 -4.09 -17.50 3.30
CA GLY A 75 -5.36 -17.10 3.91
C GLY A 75 -5.22 -16.07 5.03
N THR A 76 -4.02 -15.83 5.57
CA THR A 76 -3.80 -14.78 6.56
C THR A 76 -4.06 -13.41 5.95
N GLN A 77 -4.94 -12.63 6.56
CA GLN A 77 -5.24 -11.26 6.14
C GLN A 77 -4.34 -10.26 6.86
N THR A 78 -3.79 -9.29 6.12
CA THR A 78 -2.95 -8.23 6.70
C THR A 78 -3.12 -6.93 5.92
N ARG A 79 -2.86 -5.80 6.59
CA ARG A 79 -2.89 -4.48 6.00
C ARG A 79 -1.50 -4.15 5.46
N ILE A 80 -1.43 -3.67 4.23
CA ILE A 80 -0.21 -3.11 3.64
C ILE A 80 -0.42 -1.62 3.48
N SER A 81 0.39 -0.82 4.18
CA SER A 81 0.31 0.64 4.21
C SER A 81 1.06 1.26 3.03
N PHE A 82 2.27 0.79 2.77
CA PHE A 82 3.17 1.28 1.72
C PHE A 82 3.73 0.15 0.87
N THR A 83 4.07 0.50 -0.37
CA THR A 83 4.81 -0.36 -1.28
C THR A 83 6.08 0.29 -1.79
N TYR A 84 7.08 -0.52 -2.11
CA TYR A 84 8.37 -0.11 -2.66
C TYR A 84 8.70 -0.98 -3.87
N GLN A 85 8.98 -0.36 -5.01
CA GLN A 85 9.47 -1.10 -6.18
C GLN A 85 10.99 -1.10 -6.19
N SER A 86 11.55 -2.30 -6.05
CA SER A 86 13.00 -2.53 -6.11
C SER A 86 13.53 -2.38 -7.55
N ALA A 87 14.85 -2.16 -7.68
CA ALA A 87 15.50 -1.90 -8.97
C ALA A 87 15.37 -3.05 -9.99
N ASP A 88 15.10 -4.28 -9.54
CA ASP A 88 14.84 -5.44 -10.39
C ASP A 88 13.34 -5.65 -10.68
N GLY A 89 12.49 -4.69 -10.31
CA GLY A 89 11.07 -4.64 -10.67
C GLY A 89 10.14 -5.31 -9.66
N VAL A 90 10.66 -5.96 -8.61
CA VAL A 90 9.82 -6.61 -7.59
C VAL A 90 9.15 -5.55 -6.74
N LEU A 91 7.83 -5.65 -6.60
CA LEU A 91 7.03 -4.81 -5.72
C LEU A 91 6.97 -5.43 -4.31
N TRP A 92 7.43 -4.68 -3.32
CA TRP A 92 7.45 -5.08 -1.92
C TRP A 92 6.40 -4.29 -1.14
N GLY A 93 5.63 -4.96 -0.29
CA GLY A 93 4.71 -4.34 0.65
C GLY A 93 5.28 -4.36 2.05
N ILE A 94 5.10 -3.27 2.80
CA ILE A 94 5.47 -3.26 4.20
C ILE A 94 4.40 -3.95 5.05
N TYR A 95 4.82 -4.95 5.81
CA TYR A 95 4.04 -5.64 6.83
C TYR A 95 4.29 -4.96 8.17
N GLU A 96 3.21 -4.59 8.85
CA GLU A 96 3.24 -3.98 10.18
C GLU A 96 2.36 -4.76 11.13
N ASN A 97 2.91 -5.14 12.26
CA ASN A 97 2.20 -5.66 13.42
C ASN A 97 2.72 -4.94 14.67
N ALA A 98 2.04 -5.08 15.80
CA ALA A 98 2.34 -4.37 17.04
C ALA A 98 3.82 -4.42 17.46
N ASP A 99 4.50 -5.55 17.20
CA ASP A 99 5.88 -5.78 17.63
C ASP A 99 6.88 -5.94 16.47
N GLN A 100 6.40 -6.02 15.22
CA GLN A 100 7.24 -6.42 14.08
C GLN A 100 6.88 -5.65 12.81
N THR A 101 7.91 -5.10 12.18
CA THR A 101 7.82 -4.51 10.84
C THR A 101 8.74 -5.27 9.90
N GLY A 102 8.29 -5.48 8.67
CA GLY A 102 9.08 -6.14 7.64
C GLY A 102 8.49 -5.95 6.26
N TRP A 103 9.02 -6.67 5.29
CA TRP A 103 8.70 -6.49 3.87
C TRP A 103 8.41 -7.84 3.22
N LEU A 104 7.34 -7.89 2.43
CA LEU A 104 6.90 -9.08 1.72
C LEU A 104 6.71 -8.80 0.22
N PRO A 105 6.85 -9.79 -0.68
CA PRO A 105 6.55 -9.59 -2.10
C PRO A 105 5.05 -9.44 -2.33
N MET A 106 4.62 -8.38 -3.01
CA MET A 106 3.20 -8.15 -3.32
C MET A 106 2.63 -9.16 -4.31
N ASP A 107 3.47 -9.81 -5.13
CA ASP A 107 3.07 -10.91 -6.02
C ASP A 107 2.44 -12.10 -5.27
N TYR A 108 2.66 -12.19 -3.96
CA TYR A 108 2.09 -13.22 -3.09
C TYR A 108 0.92 -12.72 -2.24
N MET A 109 0.37 -11.55 -2.55
CA MET A 109 -0.69 -10.91 -1.78
C MET A 109 -1.88 -10.62 -2.69
N ASN A 110 -3.03 -11.24 -2.41
CA ASN A 110 -4.26 -10.97 -3.13
C ASN A 110 -5.00 -9.83 -2.44
N VAL A 111 -5.37 -8.78 -3.17
CA VAL A 111 -6.13 -7.66 -2.59
C VAL A 111 -7.50 -8.14 -2.14
N ILE A 112 -7.93 -7.71 -0.95
CA ILE A 112 -9.33 -7.89 -0.53
C ILE A 112 -10.14 -6.78 -1.17
N TYR A 113 -11.15 -7.16 -1.96
CA TYR A 113 -11.95 -6.22 -2.74
C TYR A 113 -12.52 -5.09 -1.88
N ASP A 114 -12.20 -3.86 -2.25
CA ASP A 114 -12.52 -2.62 -1.53
C ASP A 114 -13.00 -1.52 -2.49
N SER A 115 -13.23 -0.31 -1.99
CA SER A 115 -13.64 0.83 -2.83
C SER A 115 -12.68 1.13 -3.97
N ILE A 116 -11.38 0.87 -3.79
CA ILE A 116 -10.38 1.13 -4.82
C ILE A 116 -10.51 0.08 -5.91
N SER A 117 -10.66 -1.21 -5.54
CA SER A 117 -10.95 -2.28 -6.51
C SER A 117 -12.21 -1.98 -7.31
N PHE A 118 -13.26 -1.51 -6.64
CA PHE A 118 -14.50 -1.11 -7.29
C PHE A 118 -14.29 0.05 -8.26
N ALA A 119 -13.56 1.09 -7.84
CA ALA A 119 -13.30 2.23 -8.71
C ALA A 119 -12.45 1.86 -9.93
N GLU A 120 -11.52 0.91 -9.78
CA GLU A 120 -10.71 0.36 -10.87
C GLU A 120 -11.56 -0.47 -11.85
N GLU A 121 -12.45 -1.33 -11.34
CA GLU A 121 -13.32 -2.21 -12.14
C GLU A 121 -14.38 -1.42 -12.91
N TYR A 122 -15.00 -0.42 -12.28
CA TYR A 122 -16.13 0.37 -12.81
C TYR A 122 -15.69 1.76 -13.29
N ALA A 123 -14.40 1.96 -13.58
CA ALA A 123 -13.83 3.27 -13.92
C ALA A 123 -14.53 3.96 -15.11
N ALA A 124 -15.08 3.18 -16.06
CA ALA A 124 -15.78 3.71 -17.22
C ALA A 124 -17.22 4.16 -16.91
N GLU A 125 -17.85 3.61 -15.88
CA GLU A 125 -19.21 3.98 -15.44
C GLU A 125 -19.21 5.05 -14.35
N ILE A 126 -18.08 5.27 -13.67
CA ILE A 126 -17.94 6.30 -12.63
C ILE A 126 -17.74 7.67 -13.30
N VAL A 127 -18.60 8.61 -12.91
CA VAL A 127 -18.57 9.99 -13.41
C VAL A 127 -18.04 10.93 -12.34
N SER A 128 -17.15 11.84 -12.71
CA SER A 128 -16.68 12.92 -11.84
C SER A 128 -17.80 13.94 -11.65
N GLU A 129 -18.54 13.80 -10.55
CA GLU A 129 -19.60 14.71 -10.14
C GLU A 129 -19.53 14.88 -8.62
N SER A 130 -19.47 16.13 -8.18
CA SER A 130 -19.33 16.44 -6.75
C SER A 130 -20.60 17.01 -6.18
N GLY A 131 -20.87 16.69 -4.93
CA GLY A 131 -22.04 17.20 -4.21
C GLY A 131 -21.95 16.95 -2.72
N ILE A 132 -23.01 17.34 -2.02
CA ILE A 132 -23.17 17.14 -0.57
C ILE A 132 -24.50 16.43 -0.37
N LEU A 133 -24.55 15.49 0.57
CA LEU A 133 -25.80 14.83 0.94
C LEU A 133 -26.87 15.85 1.34
N ASP A 134 -28.13 15.56 1.02
CA ASP A 134 -29.26 16.45 1.28
C ASP A 134 -29.40 16.76 2.78
N THR A 135 -29.71 18.01 3.11
CA THR A 135 -29.88 18.49 4.50
C THR A 135 -31.03 17.82 5.24
N LEU A 136 -31.96 17.18 4.53
CA LEU A 136 -32.99 16.33 5.12
C LEU A 136 -32.42 15.13 5.87
N TYR A 137 -31.16 14.74 5.60
CA TYR A 137 -30.43 13.70 6.32
C TYR A 137 -29.60 14.23 7.47
N GLN A 138 -29.66 15.53 7.81
CA GLN A 138 -28.99 16.08 8.98
C GLN A 138 -29.54 15.47 10.28
N ASN A 139 -28.65 15.04 11.17
CA ASN A 139 -29.00 14.36 12.42
C ASN A 139 -29.83 13.09 12.19
N LYS A 140 -29.63 12.41 11.06
CA LYS A 140 -30.15 11.06 10.79
C LYS A 140 -29.03 10.03 10.73
N GLU A 141 -29.43 8.79 10.97
CA GLU A 141 -28.60 7.62 10.71
C GLU A 141 -28.53 7.38 9.20
N ILE A 142 -27.32 7.14 8.69
CA ILE A 142 -27.05 6.79 7.30
C ILE A 142 -26.05 5.64 7.23
N TYR A 143 -25.99 5.00 6.06
CA TYR A 143 -25.11 3.88 5.79
C TYR A 143 -23.98 4.28 4.83
N LEU A 144 -22.75 3.99 5.25
CA LEU A 144 -21.54 4.17 4.45
C LEU A 144 -20.97 2.81 4.07
N TRP A 145 -20.96 2.53 2.78
CA TRP A 145 -20.65 1.23 2.21
C TRP A 145 -19.19 1.18 1.79
N LYS A 146 -18.55 0.00 1.87
CA LYS A 146 -17.20 -0.15 1.29
C LYS A 146 -17.21 0.09 -0.22
N TYR A 147 -18.28 -0.29 -0.90
CA TYR A 147 -18.54 -0.06 -2.31
C TYR A 147 -20.03 -0.34 -2.61
N PRO A 148 -20.58 0.14 -3.73
CA PRO A 148 -21.95 -0.20 -4.15
C PRO A 148 -22.14 -1.71 -4.27
N GLY A 149 -23.06 -2.26 -3.47
CA GLY A 149 -23.33 -3.70 -3.43
C GLY A 149 -22.55 -4.48 -2.37
N SER A 150 -21.71 -3.83 -1.58
CA SER A 150 -20.99 -4.46 -0.46
C SER A 150 -21.96 -4.95 0.62
N GLU A 151 -21.75 -6.14 1.17
CA GLU A 151 -22.43 -6.59 2.40
C GLU A 151 -21.87 -5.92 3.66
N THR A 152 -20.67 -5.33 3.56
CA THR A 152 -20.04 -4.58 4.65
C THR A 152 -20.30 -3.09 4.53
N TYR A 153 -20.78 -2.49 5.62
CA TYR A 153 -21.05 -1.07 5.75
C TYR A 153 -20.86 -0.61 7.20
N ASP A 154 -20.62 0.69 7.36
CA ASP A 154 -20.62 1.39 8.64
C ASP A 154 -21.91 2.20 8.76
N MET A 155 -22.54 2.13 9.93
CA MET A 155 -23.70 2.92 10.30
C MET A 155 -23.24 4.13 11.09
N ILE A 156 -23.67 5.32 10.68
CA ILE A 156 -23.24 6.57 11.30
C ILE A 156 -24.38 7.54 11.51
N GLN A 157 -24.37 8.20 12.67
CA GLN A 157 -25.23 9.35 12.92
C GLN A 157 -24.59 10.60 12.31
N THR A 158 -25.25 11.19 11.32
CA THR A 158 -24.81 12.49 10.78
C THR A 158 -24.98 13.59 11.82
N GLY A 159 -24.17 14.64 11.70
CA GLY A 159 -24.29 15.86 12.48
C GLY A 159 -24.49 17.08 11.59
N ASN A 160 -23.92 18.20 11.97
CA ASN A 160 -23.98 19.45 11.21
C ASN A 160 -23.19 19.43 9.89
N PHE A 161 -22.22 18.51 9.78
CA PHE A 161 -21.43 18.32 8.57
C PHE A 161 -21.90 17.05 7.90
N LEU A 162 -22.45 17.18 6.69
CA LEU A 162 -22.91 16.05 5.90
C LEU A 162 -21.80 15.53 4.98
N PRO A 163 -21.82 14.24 4.61
CA PRO A 163 -20.85 13.70 3.67
C PRO A 163 -20.89 14.45 2.33
N SER A 164 -19.71 14.86 1.87
CA SER A 164 -19.51 15.32 0.49
C SER A 164 -18.98 14.17 -0.35
N TYR A 165 -19.46 14.06 -1.59
CA TYR A 165 -18.97 13.10 -2.57
C TYR A 165 -18.32 13.82 -3.74
N GLU A 166 -17.41 13.13 -4.42
CA GLU A 166 -16.61 13.69 -5.52
C GLU A 166 -16.80 12.95 -6.86
N SER A 167 -17.36 11.75 -6.82
CA SER A 167 -17.76 10.99 -7.99
C SER A 167 -19.05 10.23 -7.73
N VAL A 168 -19.74 9.86 -8.82
CA VAL A 168 -21.02 9.15 -8.79
C VAL A 168 -20.99 7.90 -9.66
N TYR A 169 -21.75 6.89 -9.25
CA TYR A 169 -21.97 5.63 -9.95
C TYR A 169 -23.46 5.30 -9.97
N LEU A 170 -23.98 4.84 -11.10
CA LEU A 170 -25.33 4.29 -11.19
C LEU A 170 -25.27 2.77 -11.14
N ASP A 171 -25.99 2.18 -10.19
CA ASP A 171 -26.07 0.72 -10.08
C ASP A 171 -27.07 0.08 -11.06
N GLU A 172 -27.20 -1.24 -11.02
CA GLU A 172 -28.07 -2.02 -11.92
C GLU A 172 -29.57 -1.69 -11.77
N LYS A 173 -29.95 -0.98 -10.69
CA LYS A 173 -31.31 -0.48 -10.44
C LYS A 173 -31.44 1.01 -10.72
N ASN A 174 -30.42 1.63 -11.33
CA ASN A 174 -30.29 3.07 -11.57
C ASN A 174 -30.30 3.91 -10.28
N ARG A 175 -29.84 3.34 -9.16
CA ARG A 175 -29.64 4.15 -7.95
C ARG A 175 -28.32 4.87 -8.02
N CYS A 176 -28.32 6.13 -7.61
CA CYS A 176 -27.14 6.98 -7.57
C CYS A 176 -26.33 6.72 -6.30
N TRP A 177 -25.05 6.40 -6.49
CA TRP A 177 -24.08 6.17 -5.43
C TRP A 177 -23.00 7.25 -5.48
N GLY A 178 -22.77 7.96 -4.38
CA GLY A 178 -21.70 8.95 -4.26
C GLY A 178 -20.46 8.38 -3.57
N ASN A 179 -19.28 8.56 -4.14
CA ASN A 179 -18.02 8.24 -3.47
C ASN A 179 -17.59 9.38 -2.55
N VAL A 180 -17.44 9.06 -1.26
CA VAL A 180 -17.02 9.95 -0.19
C VAL A 180 -15.54 9.69 0.10
N GLY A 181 -14.67 10.59 -0.37
CA GLY A 181 -13.22 10.47 -0.19
C GLY A 181 -12.79 10.52 1.28
N TYR A 182 -13.45 11.35 2.10
CA TYR A 182 -13.23 11.41 3.55
C TYR A 182 -14.45 11.90 4.32
N TYR A 183 -14.82 11.19 5.38
CA TYR A 183 -15.83 11.63 6.35
C TYR A 183 -15.52 11.07 7.73
N TYR A 184 -15.18 11.93 8.70
CA TYR A 184 -14.88 11.56 10.09
C TYR A 184 -13.98 10.33 10.28
N GLY A 185 -12.89 10.24 9.52
CA GLY A 185 -11.93 9.14 9.62
C GLY A 185 -12.21 7.97 8.67
N MET A 186 -13.42 7.86 8.12
CA MET A 186 -13.74 6.94 7.03
C MET A 186 -13.23 7.53 5.73
N ARG A 187 -12.60 6.70 4.89
CA ARG A 187 -11.98 7.09 3.63
C ARG A 187 -12.44 6.16 2.52
N ASN A 188 -12.66 6.72 1.34
CA ASN A 188 -13.08 5.97 0.15
C ASN A 188 -14.25 5.04 0.46
N VAL A 189 -15.34 5.61 0.96
CA VAL A 189 -16.60 4.91 1.22
C VAL A 189 -17.68 5.43 0.28
N TRP A 190 -18.77 4.70 0.15
CA TRP A 190 -19.85 5.04 -0.77
C TRP A 190 -21.16 5.24 -0.02
N ILE A 191 -22.00 6.12 -0.54
CA ILE A 191 -23.34 6.37 -0.01
C ILE A 191 -24.36 6.22 -1.15
N CYS A 192 -25.45 5.49 -0.92
CA CYS A 192 -26.58 5.48 -1.84
C CYS A 192 -27.34 6.81 -1.67
N ILE A 193 -27.16 7.76 -2.59
CA ILE A 193 -27.73 9.11 -2.51
C ILE A 193 -29.27 9.07 -2.54
N ASP A 194 -29.84 8.15 -3.31
CA ASP A 194 -31.29 8.01 -3.44
C ASP A 194 -31.96 7.39 -2.20
N ALA A 195 -31.19 6.68 -1.37
CA ALA A 195 -31.67 6.03 -0.15
C ALA A 195 -30.53 5.88 0.89
N PRO A 196 -30.05 6.99 1.49
CA PRO A 196 -28.89 7.01 2.39
C PRO A 196 -29.11 6.26 3.71
N ASP A 197 -30.36 6.13 4.13
CA ASP A 197 -30.84 5.50 5.35
C ASP A 197 -31.39 4.07 5.11
N ALA A 198 -31.23 3.53 3.90
CA ALA A 198 -31.60 2.16 3.58
C ALA A 198 -30.46 1.18 3.91
N ASP A 199 -30.80 0.12 4.63
CA ASP A 199 -29.88 -0.97 4.96
C ASP A 199 -29.71 -1.96 3.79
N PHE A 200 -28.94 -3.03 4.03
CA PHE A 200 -28.62 -4.02 3.00
C PHE A 200 -29.85 -4.75 2.49
N ASP A 201 -30.73 -5.20 3.39
CA ASP A 201 -31.92 -5.97 3.01
C ASP A 201 -32.91 -5.11 2.20
N THR A 202 -32.96 -3.80 2.49
CA THR A 202 -33.77 -2.83 1.73
C THR A 202 -33.20 -2.58 0.34
N LEU A 203 -31.87 -2.41 0.22
CA LEU A 203 -31.22 -2.15 -1.05
C LEU A 203 -31.05 -3.43 -1.91
N TYR A 204 -30.86 -4.58 -1.29
CA TYR A 204 -30.53 -5.84 -1.96
C TYR A 204 -31.40 -6.99 -1.47
N PRO A 205 -32.74 -6.90 -1.59
CA PRO A 205 -33.67 -7.94 -1.11
C PRO A 205 -33.51 -9.29 -1.83
N SER A 206 -32.77 -9.32 -2.94
CA SER A 206 -32.45 -10.53 -3.71
C SER A 206 -30.98 -10.96 -3.60
N GLY A 207 -30.23 -10.36 -2.67
CA GLY A 207 -28.78 -10.54 -2.52
C GLY A 207 -27.96 -9.48 -3.27
N ALA A 208 -26.69 -9.37 -2.85
CA ALA A 208 -25.72 -8.44 -3.45
C ALA A 208 -25.43 -8.79 -4.92
N PRO A 209 -25.09 -7.80 -5.76
CA PRO A 209 -24.51 -8.07 -7.06
C PRO A 209 -23.17 -8.80 -6.90
N ALA A 210 -22.86 -9.70 -7.81
CA ALA A 210 -21.54 -10.33 -7.84
C ALA A 210 -20.47 -9.28 -8.19
N ARG A 211 -19.59 -8.97 -7.24
CA ARG A 211 -18.47 -8.02 -7.38
C ARG A 211 -17.18 -8.70 -6.94
N GLY A 212 -16.04 -8.33 -7.52
CA GLY A 212 -14.73 -8.84 -7.07
C GLY A 212 -14.45 -10.32 -7.36
N THR A 213 -15.23 -10.96 -8.23
CA THR A 213 -15.04 -12.37 -8.62
C THR A 213 -13.91 -12.59 -9.62
N ALA A 214 -13.33 -11.54 -10.20
CA ALA A 214 -12.34 -11.65 -11.27
C ALA A 214 -10.96 -12.19 -10.83
N GLN A 215 -10.74 -12.56 -9.56
CA GLN A 215 -9.41 -13.00 -9.07
C GLN A 215 -9.37 -14.30 -8.25
N PHE A 216 -10.51 -14.95 -8.00
CA PHE A 216 -10.56 -16.16 -7.16
C PHE A 216 -10.80 -17.48 -7.92
N ASP A 217 -11.26 -17.43 -9.16
CA ASP A 217 -11.42 -18.65 -9.96
C ASP A 217 -10.11 -19.00 -10.67
N GLN A 218 -9.27 -19.80 -10.01
CA GLN A 218 -8.43 -20.87 -10.60
C GLN A 218 -7.65 -21.65 -9.52
N VAL A 219 -8.26 -21.99 -8.38
CA VAL A 219 -7.80 -23.16 -7.61
C VAL A 219 -9.02 -23.84 -6.98
N GLU A 220 -9.20 -25.12 -7.31
CA GLU A 220 -10.13 -26.08 -6.71
C GLU A 220 -11.62 -26.00 -7.11
N THR A 221 -11.92 -26.65 -8.22
CA THR A 221 -12.93 -27.73 -8.20
C THR A 221 -12.67 -28.67 -9.36
N ASP A 222 -11.95 -29.76 -9.09
CA ASP A 222 -12.35 -31.08 -9.57
C ASP A 222 -11.56 -32.18 -8.85
N ALA A 223 -12.32 -32.95 -8.07
CA ALA A 223 -12.21 -34.37 -7.78
C ALA A 223 -10.86 -34.93 -7.27
N ALA A 224 -10.93 -35.36 -6.01
CA ALA A 224 -10.15 -36.44 -5.43
C ALA A 224 -9.90 -37.61 -6.40
N GLU A 225 -8.63 -37.85 -6.74
CA GLU A 225 -8.00 -39.17 -6.63
C GLU A 225 -6.49 -39.09 -6.95
N SER A 226 -5.72 -39.86 -6.17
CA SER A 226 -4.32 -40.25 -6.35
C SER A 226 -3.22 -39.34 -5.80
N ILE A 227 -2.48 -39.95 -4.87
CA ILE A 227 -1.22 -39.53 -4.24
C ILE A 227 -0.11 -39.55 -5.29
N GLN A 228 0.53 -38.41 -5.55
CA GLN A 228 1.98 -38.23 -5.63
C GLN A 228 2.34 -36.80 -6.06
N SER A 229 3.04 -36.08 -5.19
CA SER A 229 3.72 -34.83 -5.56
C SER A 229 4.70 -35.08 -6.71
N PRO A 230 4.84 -34.08 -7.58
CA PRO A 230 6.13 -33.47 -7.74
C PRO A 230 6.02 -31.99 -7.37
N SER A 231 6.73 -31.61 -6.29
CA SER A 231 7.03 -30.21 -5.96
C SER A 231 7.69 -29.56 -7.19
N LYS A 232 6.89 -28.83 -7.98
CA LYS A 232 7.42 -27.78 -8.82
C LYS A 232 7.86 -26.68 -7.86
N THR A 233 9.14 -26.64 -7.55
CA THR A 233 9.74 -25.61 -6.72
C THR A 233 9.63 -24.28 -7.48
N THR A 234 8.52 -23.56 -7.32
CA THR A 234 8.40 -22.20 -7.82
C THR A 234 9.48 -21.39 -7.10
N LYS A 235 10.44 -20.87 -7.87
CA LYS A 235 11.56 -20.09 -7.33
C LYS A 235 10.99 -18.91 -6.54
N ARG A 236 11.21 -18.89 -5.22
CA ARG A 236 10.73 -17.82 -4.34
C ARG A 236 11.40 -16.50 -4.68
N ILE A 237 10.63 -15.41 -4.58
CA ILE A 237 11.14 -14.06 -4.56
C ILE A 237 11.91 -13.88 -3.25
N VAL A 238 13.16 -13.45 -3.35
CA VAL A 238 14.05 -13.22 -2.21
C VAL A 238 14.71 -11.86 -2.32
N PRO A 239 14.99 -11.19 -1.19
CA PRO A 239 15.72 -9.93 -1.16
C PRO A 239 17.05 -10.00 -1.91
N LYS A 240 17.40 -8.93 -2.62
CA LYS A 240 18.70 -8.81 -3.30
C LYS A 240 19.54 -7.78 -2.57
N GLN A 241 20.65 -8.25 -2.00
CA GLN A 241 21.58 -7.36 -1.31
C GLN A 241 22.14 -6.31 -2.27
N ASN A 242 22.17 -5.06 -1.79
CA ASN A 242 22.81 -3.97 -2.50
C ASN A 242 24.34 -4.15 -2.47
N THR A 243 24.85 -4.85 -3.48
CA THR A 243 26.26 -5.25 -3.53
C THR A 243 27.20 -4.04 -3.59
N ALA A 244 26.74 -2.90 -4.13
CA ALA A 244 27.52 -1.67 -4.16
C ALA A 244 27.79 -1.12 -2.75
N VAL A 245 26.78 -1.12 -1.88
CA VAL A 245 26.93 -0.71 -0.47
C VAL A 245 27.83 -1.69 0.27
N VAL A 246 27.65 -2.99 0.07
CA VAL A 246 28.51 -4.02 0.70
C VAL A 246 29.97 -3.82 0.29
N MET A 247 30.24 -3.64 -1.00
CA MET A 247 31.59 -3.40 -1.53
C MET A 247 32.21 -2.11 -1.00
N LEU A 248 31.45 -1.02 -0.93
CA LEU A 248 31.92 0.25 -0.37
C LEU A 248 32.30 0.09 1.12
N THR A 249 31.48 -0.63 1.88
CA THR A 249 31.71 -0.85 3.32
C THR A 249 32.99 -1.68 3.53
N VAL A 250 33.19 -2.74 2.74
CA VAL A 250 34.41 -3.56 2.77
C VAL A 250 35.65 -2.73 2.43
N LEU A 251 35.57 -1.88 1.40
CA LEU A 251 36.68 -1.00 1.01
C LEU A 251 37.04 0.00 2.12
N LEU A 252 36.04 0.59 2.78
CA LEU A 252 36.27 1.51 3.90
C LEU A 252 36.91 0.81 5.10
N VAL A 253 36.45 -0.38 5.46
CA VAL A 253 37.06 -1.17 6.55
C VAL A 253 38.51 -1.54 6.21
N LEU A 254 38.78 -1.97 4.97
CA LEU A 254 40.14 -2.27 4.51
C LEU A 254 41.04 -1.02 4.54
N ALA A 255 40.54 0.14 4.14
CA ALA A 255 41.29 1.39 4.19
C ALA A 255 41.66 1.76 5.64
N VAL A 256 40.73 1.63 6.58
CA VAL A 256 40.98 1.87 8.02
C VAL A 256 42.00 0.88 8.59
N MET A 257 41.88 -0.40 8.22
CA MET A 257 42.83 -1.46 8.64
C MET A 257 44.25 -1.17 8.12
N LEU A 258 44.38 -0.77 6.85
CA LEU A 258 45.67 -0.43 6.24
C LEU A 258 46.28 0.84 6.85
N ALA A 259 45.47 1.88 7.11
CA ALA A 259 45.92 3.10 7.77
C ALA A 259 46.44 2.81 9.19
N THR A 260 45.68 2.01 9.96
CA THR A 260 46.06 1.59 11.31
C THR A 260 47.35 0.77 11.30
N ALA A 261 47.47 -0.20 10.39
CA ALA A 261 48.70 -1.00 10.23
C ALA A 261 49.92 -0.14 9.82
N GLY A 262 49.71 0.84 8.94
CA GLY A 262 50.75 1.80 8.54
C GLY A 262 51.23 2.68 9.69
N LEU A 263 50.31 3.18 10.51
CA LEU A 263 50.63 3.94 11.73
C LEU A 263 51.42 3.09 12.72
N LEU A 264 50.98 1.86 12.99
CA LEU A 264 51.69 0.92 13.89
C LEU A 264 53.10 0.61 13.40
N ARG A 265 53.30 0.38 12.09
CA ARG A 265 54.65 0.20 11.52
C ARG A 265 55.53 1.43 11.68
N LYS A 266 54.97 2.63 11.47
CA LYS A 266 55.72 3.89 11.61
C LYS A 266 56.12 4.17 13.04
N PHE A 267 55.30 3.78 14.03
CA PHE A 267 55.67 3.86 15.44
C PHE A 267 56.73 2.84 15.81
N LYS A 268 56.65 1.61 15.29
CA LYS A 268 57.65 0.55 15.55
C LYS A 268 59.02 0.80 14.90
N GLN A 269 59.09 1.64 13.86
CA GLN A 269 60.36 2.07 13.24
C GLN A 269 61.03 3.26 13.94
N LYS A 270 60.36 3.86 14.93
CA LYS A 270 60.87 5.01 15.69
C LYS A 270 61.43 4.64 17.08
N GLU A 271 61.30 3.39 17.49
CA GLU A 271 62.02 2.77 18.62
C GLU A 271 63.27 2.06 18.10
#